data_AF-A0A1N6PAU3-F1
#
_entry.id   AF-A0A1N6PAU3-F1
#
_cell.length_a   1.000
_cell.length_b   1.000
_cell.length_c   1.000
_cell.angle_alpha   90.00
_cell.angle_beta   90.00
_cell.angle_gamma   90.00
#
_symmetry.space_group_name_H-M   'P 1'
#
loop_
_entity.id
_entity.type
_entity.pdbx_description
1 polymer ?
#
loop_
_entity_poly.entity_id
_entity_poly.type
_entity_poly.pdbx_seq_one_letter_code
_entity_poly.pdbx_strand_id
1 'polypeptide(L)'
;MHPTQLILTADEVRPLATQPERLVGLGVYCQGFYGSGSGSGAITGADAVAGDVSFVVYLEDGRVIRDNRLSRAFGGLRAMFLINGKMHGRPYLDELLAIATTRDILATAAKTAEVATYAARMQAAAEQFVGVRFGVFAVTKGKLKARVHYSLDNRVDGRACVTIYDRDYGNDLHGIIPTGYENNTDSMVDYFDRGRVVLFEGHPLYQAARKRAISNAARRK
;
A
#
# COMPACT_ATOMS: atom_id res chain seq x y z
N MET A 1 32.85 23.61 6.95
CA MET A 1 32.12 24.90 6.99
C MET A 1 30.76 24.66 7.61
N HIS A 2 30.40 25.38 8.67
CA HIS A 2 29.04 25.32 9.20
C HIS A 2 28.09 25.97 8.19
N PRO A 3 27.00 25.30 7.77
CA PRO A 3 26.02 25.90 6.88
C PRO A 3 25.40 27.10 7.58
N THR A 4 25.50 28.28 6.96
CA THR A 4 24.94 29.51 7.52
C THR A 4 23.42 29.47 7.31
N GLN A 5 22.66 29.59 8.40
CA GLN A 5 21.21 29.70 8.30
C GLN A 5 20.88 31.07 7.71
N LEU A 6 20.46 31.09 6.44
CA LEU A 6 20.02 32.31 5.79
C LEU A 6 18.55 32.56 6.15
N ILE A 7 18.32 33.47 7.08
CA ILE A 7 16.97 34.00 7.36
C ILE A 7 16.79 35.20 6.44
N LEU A 8 16.09 35.00 5.32
CA LEU A 8 15.74 36.09 4.40
C LEU A 8 14.59 36.90 5.00
N THR A 9 14.81 38.20 5.18
CA THR A 9 13.77 39.15 5.58
C THR A 9 12.73 39.33 4.46
N ALA A 10 11.54 39.84 4.81
CA ALA A 10 10.48 40.08 3.82
C ALA A 10 10.91 41.02 2.68
N ASP A 11 11.83 41.97 2.96
CA ASP A 11 12.37 42.89 1.96
C ASP A 11 13.41 42.24 1.04
N GLU A 12 14.14 41.23 1.51
CA GLU A 12 15.06 40.43 0.70
C GLU A 12 14.33 39.39 -0.17
N VAL A 13 13.14 38.92 0.26
CA VAL A 13 12.27 38.03 -0.53
C VAL A 13 11.61 38.78 -1.70
N ARG A 14 11.33 40.07 -1.56
CA ARG A 14 10.64 40.88 -2.57
C ARG A 14 11.34 40.92 -3.94
N PRO A 15 12.67 41.16 -4.07
CA PRO A 15 13.37 41.12 -5.35
C PRO A 15 13.49 39.70 -5.91
N LEU A 16 13.53 38.67 -5.06
CA LEU A 16 13.54 37.28 -5.49
C LEU A 16 12.19 36.86 -6.11
N ALA A 17 11.08 37.41 -5.63
CA ALA A 17 9.76 37.21 -6.23
C ALA A 17 9.63 37.80 -7.65
N THR A 18 10.48 38.77 -8.01
CA THR A 18 10.51 39.34 -9.37
C THR A 18 11.49 38.63 -10.31
N GLN A 19 12.41 37.83 -9.77
CA GLN A 19 13.44 37.09 -10.51
C GLN A 19 13.70 35.72 -9.85
N PRO A 20 12.69 34.83 -9.77
CA PRO A 20 12.81 33.57 -9.06
C PRO A 20 13.90 32.65 -9.63
N GLU A 21 14.19 32.75 -10.93
CA GLU A 21 15.21 31.99 -11.63
C GLU A 21 16.62 32.17 -11.04
N ARG A 22 16.88 33.27 -10.32
CA ARG A 22 18.18 33.52 -9.66
C ARG A 22 18.47 32.57 -8.52
N LEU A 23 17.46 31.86 -8.01
CA LEU A 23 17.64 30.82 -7.00
C LEU A 23 18.08 29.49 -7.60
N VAL A 24 17.85 29.27 -8.89
CA VAL A 24 18.18 28.00 -9.55
C VAL A 24 19.71 27.83 -9.60
N GLY A 25 20.18 26.67 -9.18
CA GLY A 25 21.61 26.37 -9.02
C GLY A 25 22.14 26.59 -7.60
N LEU A 26 21.39 27.24 -6.72
CA LEU A 26 21.85 27.50 -5.37
C LEU A 26 21.88 26.20 -4.53
N GLY A 27 23.04 25.91 -3.95
CA GLY A 27 23.24 24.76 -3.09
C GLY A 27 22.51 24.90 -1.75
N VAL A 28 21.87 23.82 -1.32
CA VAL A 28 21.10 23.77 -0.08
C VAL A 28 21.45 22.53 0.73
N TYR A 29 21.31 22.65 2.04
CA TYR A 29 21.32 21.55 2.98
C TYR A 29 19.95 21.48 3.67
N CYS A 30 19.22 20.40 3.40
CA CYS A 30 17.97 20.08 4.08
C CYS A 30 18.28 19.47 5.44
N GLN A 31 17.79 20.08 6.52
CA GLN A 31 17.98 19.59 7.90
C GLN A 31 17.11 18.35 8.21
N GLY A 32 16.14 18.02 7.37
CA GLY A 32 15.16 16.98 7.63
C GLY A 32 14.05 17.45 8.58
N PHE A 33 12.94 16.69 8.61
CA PHE A 33 11.77 16.99 9.43
C PHE A 33 11.02 15.69 9.75
N TYR A 34 10.63 15.49 11.02
CA TYR A 34 9.78 14.37 11.48
C TYR A 34 10.05 13.03 10.79
N GLY A 35 11.25 12.47 11.01
CA GLY A 35 11.63 11.15 10.47
C GLY A 35 12.16 11.15 9.02
N SER A 36 12.16 12.29 8.33
CA SER A 36 12.92 12.44 7.08
C SER A 36 14.38 12.81 7.39
N GLY A 37 15.33 12.08 6.78
CA GLY A 37 16.76 12.33 6.97
C GLY A 37 17.20 13.69 6.42
N SER A 38 18.30 14.22 6.93
CA SER A 38 18.95 15.39 6.34
C SER A 38 19.60 15.04 4.99
N GLY A 39 19.96 16.05 4.19
CA GLY A 39 20.60 15.81 2.89
C GLY A 39 21.00 17.09 2.16
N SER A 40 22.04 16.99 1.34
CA SER A 40 22.52 18.08 0.49
C SER A 40 21.85 18.03 -0.89
N GLY A 41 21.77 19.17 -1.56
CA GLY A 41 21.23 19.27 -2.90
C GLY A 41 21.27 20.70 -3.46
N ALA A 42 20.43 20.96 -4.46
CA ALA A 42 20.29 22.30 -5.02
C ALA A 42 18.84 22.61 -5.42
N ILE A 43 18.56 23.91 -5.52
CA ILE A 43 17.33 24.41 -6.12
C ILE A 43 17.41 24.19 -7.64
N THR A 44 16.47 23.44 -8.20
CA THR A 44 16.46 23.11 -9.63
C THR A 44 15.35 23.82 -10.40
N GLY A 45 14.36 24.37 -9.70
CA GLY A 45 13.27 25.14 -10.26
C GLY A 45 12.74 26.14 -9.24
N ALA A 46 12.32 27.31 -9.71
CA ALA A 46 11.73 28.35 -8.89
C ALA A 46 10.75 29.18 -9.72
N ASP A 47 9.59 29.46 -9.15
CA ASP A 47 8.49 30.17 -9.79
C ASP A 47 7.89 31.22 -8.84
N ALA A 48 7.47 32.35 -9.39
CA ALA A 48 6.75 33.38 -8.64
C ALA A 48 5.29 32.96 -8.42
N VAL A 49 4.79 33.05 -7.19
CA VAL A 49 3.41 32.68 -6.84
C VAL A 49 2.81 33.74 -5.92
N ALA A 50 1.87 34.54 -6.45
CA ALA A 50 1.11 35.53 -5.67
C ALA A 50 1.96 36.48 -4.80
N GLY A 51 3.14 36.88 -5.28
CA GLY A 51 4.09 37.74 -4.56
C GLY A 51 5.14 36.99 -3.72
N ASP A 52 5.01 35.68 -3.59
CA ASP A 52 5.96 34.77 -2.96
C ASP A 52 6.80 34.02 -4.02
N VAL A 53 7.77 33.22 -3.59
CA VAL A 53 8.54 32.33 -4.48
C VAL A 53 8.30 30.89 -4.07
N SER A 54 7.84 30.06 -5.01
CA SER A 54 7.87 28.60 -4.85
C SER A 54 9.14 28.03 -5.46
N PHE A 55 9.70 26.97 -4.89
CA PHE A 55 10.90 26.34 -5.42
C PHE A 55 10.95 24.84 -5.17
N VAL A 56 11.68 24.15 -6.05
CA VAL A 56 11.89 22.71 -6.01
C VAL A 56 13.35 22.43 -5.69
N VAL A 57 13.58 21.53 -4.74
CA VAL A 57 14.91 21.07 -4.35
C VAL A 57 15.07 19.61 -4.74
N TYR A 58 16.17 19.31 -5.43
CA TYR A 58 16.62 17.94 -5.64
C TYR A 58 17.81 17.68 -4.72
N LEU A 59 17.73 16.59 -3.97
CA LEU A 59 18.78 16.13 -3.08
C LEU A 59 19.66 15.09 -3.77
N GLU A 60 20.90 14.97 -3.32
CA GLU A 60 21.91 14.04 -3.84
C GLU A 60 21.51 12.56 -3.64
N ASP A 61 20.59 12.28 -2.72
CA ASP A 61 20.03 10.93 -2.50
C ASP A 61 18.79 10.62 -3.36
N GLY A 62 18.48 11.50 -4.31
CA GLY A 62 17.38 11.38 -5.26
C GLY A 62 16.02 11.79 -4.71
N ARG A 63 15.93 12.29 -3.47
CA ARG A 63 14.67 12.87 -2.99
C ARG A 63 14.41 14.21 -3.67
N VAL A 64 13.13 14.44 -3.97
CA VAL A 64 12.65 15.73 -4.48
C VAL A 64 11.73 16.34 -3.43
N ILE A 65 12.05 17.55 -3.00
CA ILE A 65 11.21 18.33 -2.09
C ILE A 65 10.51 19.39 -2.92
N ARG A 66 9.19 19.25 -3.05
CA ARG A 66 8.30 20.13 -3.81
C ARG A 66 7.53 21.06 -2.87
N ASP A 67 6.84 22.04 -3.45
CA ASP A 67 5.93 22.95 -2.75
C ASP A 67 6.58 23.78 -1.64
N ASN A 68 7.89 23.99 -1.73
CA ASN A 68 8.57 24.90 -0.83
C ASN A 68 8.19 26.32 -1.21
N ARG A 69 7.89 27.15 -0.20
CA ARG A 69 7.54 28.55 -0.40
C ARG A 69 8.38 29.46 0.48
N LEU A 70 8.94 30.49 -0.14
CA LEU A 70 9.45 31.70 0.48
C LEU A 70 8.32 32.71 0.53
N SER A 71 7.67 32.82 1.70
CA SER A 71 6.54 33.72 1.87
C SER A 71 6.91 35.03 2.55
N ARG A 72 6.39 36.14 2.03
CA ARG A 72 6.49 37.47 2.68
C ARG A 72 5.80 37.50 4.04
N ALA A 73 4.72 36.73 4.20
CA ALA A 73 3.90 36.73 5.42
C ALA A 73 4.55 35.95 6.59
N PHE A 74 5.50 35.06 6.30
CA PHE A 74 6.12 34.17 7.28
C PHE A 74 7.64 34.39 7.45
N GLY A 75 8.21 35.44 6.87
CA GLY A 75 9.54 35.94 7.21
C GLY A 75 10.72 35.01 6.91
N GLY A 76 10.64 34.18 5.87
CA GLY A 76 11.80 33.43 5.37
C GLY A 76 11.50 31.99 4.92
N LEU A 77 12.56 31.25 4.54
CA LEU A 77 12.48 29.81 4.32
C LEU A 77 11.93 29.16 5.59
N ARG A 78 10.96 28.25 5.46
CA ARG A 78 10.70 27.29 6.54
C ARG A 78 12.07 26.74 6.99
N ALA A 79 12.29 26.63 8.30
CA ALA A 79 13.55 26.29 8.97
C ALA A 79 14.21 24.93 8.55
N MET A 80 13.76 24.36 7.45
CA MET A 80 14.15 23.08 6.86
C MET A 80 15.39 23.19 5.95
N PHE A 81 15.71 24.36 5.39
CA PHE A 81 16.82 24.50 4.43
C PHE A 81 17.85 25.55 4.85
N LEU A 82 19.12 25.17 4.78
CA LEU A 82 20.27 26.05 4.92
C LEU A 82 20.90 26.27 3.54
N ILE A 83 21.05 27.51 3.12
CA ILE A 83 21.72 27.84 1.85
C ILE A 83 23.23 27.83 2.08
N ASN A 84 23.98 27.09 1.27
CA ASN A 84 25.44 27.00 1.42
C ASN A 84 26.22 28.10 0.68
N GLY A 85 25.53 28.96 -0.08
CA GLY A 85 26.09 30.07 -0.87
C GLY A 85 26.85 29.63 -2.14
N LYS A 86 26.98 28.33 -2.40
CA LYS A 86 27.63 27.79 -3.59
C LYS A 86 26.62 27.72 -4.74
N MET A 87 26.96 28.35 -5.87
CA MET A 87 26.23 28.19 -7.12
C MET A 87 26.76 26.97 -7.87
N HIS A 88 25.86 26.04 -8.17
CA HIS A 88 26.12 24.86 -8.97
C HIS A 88 25.65 25.10 -10.42
N GLY A 89 26.48 24.67 -11.38
CA GLY A 89 26.18 24.80 -12.80
C GLY A 89 25.24 23.72 -13.32
N ARG A 90 24.84 23.87 -14.59
CA ARG A 90 23.91 22.97 -15.28
C ARG A 90 24.26 21.46 -15.17
N PRO A 91 25.53 21.03 -15.29
CA PRO A 91 25.87 19.60 -15.19
C PRO A 91 25.45 18.96 -13.87
N TYR A 92 25.62 19.66 -12.76
CA TYR A 92 25.23 19.16 -11.43
C TYR A 92 23.71 19.08 -11.30
N LEU A 93 22.97 20.04 -11.86
CA LEU A 93 21.51 20.03 -11.81
C LEU A 93 20.92 18.88 -12.65
N ASP A 94 21.52 18.60 -13.81
CA ASP A 94 21.11 17.48 -14.66
C ASP A 94 21.42 16.12 -13.98
N GLU A 95 22.55 16.02 -13.27
CA GLU A 95 22.88 14.84 -12.45
C GLU A 95 21.85 14.60 -11.34
N LEU A 96 21.50 15.65 -10.57
CA LEU A 96 20.48 15.55 -9.53
C LEU A 96 19.11 15.10 -10.09
N LEU A 97 18.73 15.63 -11.25
CA LEU A 97 17.49 15.23 -11.93
C LEU A 97 17.52 13.76 -12.36
N ALA A 98 18.66 13.29 -12.89
CA ALA A 98 18.83 11.90 -13.30
C ALA A 98 18.75 10.92 -12.11
N ILE A 99 19.37 11.28 -10.98
CA ILE A 99 19.33 10.47 -9.75
C ILE A 99 17.88 10.35 -9.25
N ALA A 100 17.16 11.48 -9.15
CA ALA A 100 15.78 11.48 -8.69
C ALA A 100 14.84 10.69 -9.62
N THR A 101 15.01 10.84 -10.95
CA THR A 101 14.22 10.10 -11.94
C THR A 101 14.45 8.59 -11.80
N THR A 102 15.70 8.18 -11.65
CA THR A 102 16.07 6.77 -11.45
C THR A 102 15.43 6.20 -10.19
N ARG A 103 15.44 6.97 -9.08
CA ARG A 103 14.81 6.58 -7.82
C ARG A 103 13.30 6.37 -7.95
N ASP A 104 12.61 7.28 -8.62
CA ASP A 104 11.16 7.19 -8.83
C ASP A 104 10.79 5.96 -9.69
N ILE A 105 11.61 5.64 -10.72
CA ILE A 105 11.47 4.43 -11.53
C ILE A 105 11.64 3.18 -10.66
N LEU A 106 12.70 3.12 -9.85
CA LEU A 106 12.96 1.98 -8.96
C LEU A 106 11.86 1.78 -7.92
N ALA A 107 11.35 2.87 -7.32
CA ALA A 107 10.25 2.82 -6.36
C ALA A 107 8.95 2.31 -7.00
N THR A 108 8.68 2.72 -8.24
CA THR A 108 7.52 2.25 -9.02
C THR A 108 7.66 0.77 -9.39
N ALA A 109 8.85 0.35 -9.82
CA ALA A 109 9.15 -1.04 -10.12
C ALA A 109 9.01 -1.94 -8.88
N ALA A 110 9.49 -1.48 -7.72
CA ALA A 110 9.36 -2.20 -6.45
C ALA A 110 7.89 -2.42 -6.06
N LYS A 111 7.06 -1.37 -6.09
CA LYS A 111 5.61 -1.48 -5.83
C LYS A 111 4.93 -2.44 -6.80
N THR A 112 5.30 -2.40 -8.07
CA THR A 112 4.73 -3.29 -9.10
C THR A 112 5.13 -4.75 -8.85
N ALA A 113 6.39 -4.98 -8.45
CA ALA A 113 6.87 -6.31 -8.09
C ALA A 113 6.14 -6.86 -6.85
N GLU A 114 5.93 -6.04 -5.82
CA GLU A 114 5.15 -6.43 -4.64
C GLU A 114 3.71 -6.84 -5.01
N VAL A 115 3.02 -6.04 -5.82
CA VAL A 115 1.68 -6.38 -6.32
C VAL A 115 1.69 -7.67 -7.14
N ALA A 116 2.69 -7.86 -8.00
CA ALA A 116 2.84 -9.09 -8.79
C ALA A 116 3.07 -10.32 -7.90
N THR A 117 3.89 -10.21 -6.85
CA THR A 117 4.11 -11.33 -5.91
C THR A 117 2.84 -11.66 -5.12
N TYR A 118 2.06 -10.65 -4.70
CA TYR A 118 0.77 -10.86 -4.07
C TYR A 118 -0.21 -11.55 -5.03
N ALA A 119 -0.29 -11.08 -6.28
CA ALA A 119 -1.14 -11.68 -7.30
C ALA A 119 -0.74 -13.14 -7.60
N ALA A 120 0.55 -13.44 -7.68
CA ALA A 120 1.04 -14.81 -7.87
C ALA A 120 0.70 -15.71 -6.68
N ARG A 121 0.80 -15.22 -5.43
CA ARG A 121 0.36 -15.95 -4.23
C ARG A 121 -1.16 -16.20 -4.26
N MET A 122 -1.95 -15.23 -4.71
CA MET A 122 -3.40 -15.39 -4.86
C MET A 122 -3.76 -16.40 -5.96
N GLN A 123 -3.02 -16.41 -7.07
CA GLN A 123 -3.19 -17.40 -8.14
C GLN A 123 -2.82 -18.81 -7.67
N ALA A 124 -1.67 -18.99 -7.01
CA ALA A 124 -1.28 -20.28 -6.43
C ALA A 124 -2.29 -20.78 -5.37
N ALA A 125 -2.82 -19.88 -4.54
CA ALA A 125 -3.89 -20.21 -3.61
C ALA A 125 -5.18 -20.61 -4.35
N ALA A 126 -5.54 -19.95 -5.46
CA ALA A 126 -6.69 -20.33 -6.27
C ALA A 126 -6.50 -21.68 -6.96
N GLU A 127 -5.29 -22.00 -7.42
CA GLU A 127 -4.92 -23.29 -8.02
C GLU A 127 -5.16 -24.46 -7.06
N GLN A 128 -4.90 -24.27 -5.76
CA GLN A 128 -5.18 -25.27 -4.72
C GLN A 128 -6.66 -25.72 -4.72
N PHE A 129 -7.57 -24.87 -5.18
CA PHE A 129 -9.01 -25.13 -5.17
C PHE A 129 -9.58 -25.46 -6.55
N VAL A 130 -8.73 -25.64 -7.57
CA VAL A 130 -9.18 -26.07 -8.89
C VAL A 130 -9.88 -27.42 -8.79
N GLY A 131 -11.04 -27.52 -9.44
CA GLY A 131 -11.86 -28.73 -9.43
C GLY A 131 -12.77 -28.90 -8.21
N VAL A 132 -12.77 -27.96 -7.25
CA VAL A 132 -13.76 -27.94 -6.16
C VAL A 132 -15.14 -27.58 -6.72
N ARG A 133 -16.14 -28.41 -6.43
CA ARG A 133 -17.54 -28.19 -6.82
C ARG A 133 -18.45 -28.23 -5.61
N PHE A 134 -19.37 -27.27 -5.54
CA PHE A 134 -20.38 -27.16 -4.48
C PHE A 134 -21.71 -27.74 -4.96
N GLY A 135 -22.11 -28.87 -4.38
CA GLY A 135 -23.39 -29.54 -4.61
C GLY A 135 -24.45 -29.14 -3.58
N VAL A 136 -25.61 -29.83 -3.61
CA VAL A 136 -26.73 -29.53 -2.69
C VAL A 136 -26.35 -29.82 -1.24
N PHE A 137 -25.79 -31.01 -1.01
CA PHE A 137 -25.44 -31.55 0.30
C PHE A 137 -24.01 -32.09 0.33
N ALA A 138 -23.18 -31.68 -0.62
CA ALA A 138 -21.82 -32.21 -0.74
C ALA A 138 -20.89 -31.19 -1.38
N VAL A 139 -19.63 -31.22 -0.96
CA VAL A 139 -18.50 -30.58 -1.65
C VAL A 139 -17.63 -31.69 -2.22
N THR A 140 -17.20 -31.55 -3.48
CA THR A 140 -16.37 -32.55 -4.15
C THR A 140 -15.12 -31.94 -4.75
N LYS A 141 -13.99 -32.68 -4.71
CA LYS A 141 -12.76 -32.35 -5.44
C LYS A 141 -12.15 -33.65 -5.96
N GLY A 142 -12.21 -33.86 -7.28
CA GLY A 142 -11.80 -35.13 -7.88
C GLY A 142 -12.60 -36.31 -7.33
N LYS A 143 -11.92 -37.26 -6.66
CA LYS A 143 -12.53 -38.44 -6.03
C LYS A 143 -13.05 -38.18 -4.60
N LEU A 144 -12.64 -37.08 -3.96
CA LEU A 144 -13.07 -36.74 -2.60
C LEU A 144 -14.47 -36.12 -2.62
N LYS A 145 -15.30 -36.53 -1.64
CA LYS A 145 -16.66 -36.04 -1.47
C LYS A 145 -16.99 -35.91 0.01
N ALA A 146 -17.08 -34.67 0.49
CA ALA A 146 -17.53 -34.37 1.85
C ALA A 146 -19.04 -34.08 1.84
N ARG A 147 -19.81 -34.64 2.79
CA ARG A 147 -21.23 -34.32 2.96
C ARG A 147 -21.34 -33.08 3.86
N VAL A 148 -22.08 -32.07 3.41
CA VAL A 148 -22.08 -30.77 4.09
C VAL A 148 -23.46 -30.16 4.23
N HIS A 149 -23.53 -29.18 5.14
CA HIS A 149 -24.62 -28.21 5.24
C HIS A 149 -24.06 -26.79 5.08
N TYR A 150 -24.83 -25.91 4.45
CA TYR A 150 -24.44 -24.52 4.20
C TYR A 150 -25.27 -23.57 5.07
N SER A 151 -24.58 -22.60 5.67
CA SER A 151 -25.18 -21.47 6.38
C SER A 151 -24.64 -20.15 5.80
N LEU A 152 -25.50 -19.15 5.70
CA LEU A 152 -25.20 -17.82 5.19
C LEU A 152 -25.16 -16.81 6.33
N ASP A 153 -24.14 -15.95 6.34
CA ASP A 153 -24.06 -14.73 7.15
C ASP A 153 -24.38 -14.96 8.64
N ASN A 154 -23.86 -16.06 9.19
CA ASN A 154 -24.12 -16.56 10.54
C ASN A 154 -23.11 -16.09 11.60
N ARG A 155 -22.22 -15.14 11.27
CA ARG A 155 -21.29 -14.53 12.24
C ARG A 155 -21.93 -13.34 12.93
N VAL A 156 -21.61 -13.19 14.22
CA VAL A 156 -22.04 -12.05 15.06
C VAL A 156 -21.41 -10.73 14.59
N ASP A 157 -20.24 -10.78 13.95
CA ASP A 157 -19.49 -9.60 13.50
C ASP A 157 -20.09 -8.87 12.27
N GLY A 158 -21.22 -9.34 11.73
CA GLY A 158 -21.91 -8.73 10.59
C GLY A 158 -21.19 -8.84 9.24
N ARG A 159 -20.03 -9.49 9.19
CA ARG A 159 -19.28 -9.72 7.94
C ARG A 159 -19.96 -10.80 7.11
N ALA A 160 -20.10 -10.54 5.80
CA ALA A 160 -20.67 -11.51 4.89
C ALA A 160 -19.78 -12.76 4.79
N CYS A 161 -20.35 -13.93 5.07
CA CYS A 161 -19.62 -15.19 5.10
C CYS A 161 -20.50 -16.37 4.71
N VAL A 162 -19.86 -17.43 4.21
CA VAL A 162 -20.49 -18.73 4.00
C VAL A 162 -19.81 -19.71 4.93
N THR A 163 -20.57 -20.30 5.85
CA THR A 163 -20.08 -21.41 6.67
C THR A 163 -20.56 -22.72 6.09
N ILE A 164 -19.61 -23.62 5.89
CA ILE A 164 -19.83 -24.98 5.40
C ILE A 164 -19.54 -25.90 6.59
N TYR A 165 -20.58 -26.54 7.11
CA TYR A 165 -20.47 -27.50 8.20
C TYR A 165 -20.33 -28.90 7.61
N ASP A 166 -19.38 -29.69 8.12
CA ASP A 166 -19.35 -31.11 7.84
C ASP A 166 -20.59 -31.77 8.47
N ARG A 167 -21.16 -32.73 7.75
CA ARG A 167 -22.28 -33.53 8.23
C ARG A 167 -21.80 -34.83 8.88
N ASP A 168 -20.63 -35.29 8.49
CA ASP A 168 -20.03 -36.52 8.97
C ASP A 168 -18.84 -36.17 9.90
N TYR A 169 -18.36 -37.15 10.67
CA TYR A 169 -17.18 -37.00 11.53
C TYR A 169 -15.86 -37.17 10.76
N GLY A 170 -15.94 -37.24 9.43
CA GLY A 170 -14.78 -37.39 8.57
C GLY A 170 -14.00 -36.08 8.46
N ASN A 171 -12.71 -36.17 8.15
CA ASN A 171 -11.88 -35.01 7.78
C ASN A 171 -11.91 -34.76 6.26
N ASP A 172 -12.95 -35.22 5.57
CA ASP A 172 -13.06 -35.12 4.11
C ASP A 172 -13.21 -33.66 3.66
N LEU A 173 -13.91 -32.83 4.45
CA LEU A 173 -14.02 -31.40 4.16
C LEU A 173 -12.67 -30.70 4.30
N HIS A 174 -11.86 -31.05 5.30
CA HIS A 174 -10.49 -30.57 5.46
C HIS A 174 -9.60 -30.96 4.27
N GLY A 175 -9.73 -32.20 3.77
CA GLY A 175 -9.01 -32.67 2.59
C GLY A 175 -9.35 -31.91 1.29
N ILE A 176 -10.56 -31.34 1.21
CA ILE A 176 -11.02 -30.58 0.04
C ILE A 176 -10.71 -29.08 0.18
N ILE A 177 -10.98 -28.50 1.35
CA ILE A 177 -10.75 -27.09 1.67
C ILE A 177 -10.01 -27.02 3.02
N PRO A 178 -8.68 -27.12 3.02
CA PRO A 178 -7.90 -27.07 4.26
C PRO A 178 -7.87 -25.66 4.85
N THR A 179 -7.92 -24.64 4.00
CA THR A 179 -7.84 -23.23 4.40
C THR A 179 -9.12 -22.79 5.11
N GLY A 180 -9.00 -22.39 6.38
CA GLY A 180 -10.14 -21.94 7.19
C GLY A 180 -11.00 -23.07 7.76
N TYR A 181 -10.49 -24.32 7.76
CA TYR A 181 -11.11 -25.43 8.49
C TYR A 181 -10.85 -25.29 9.99
N GLU A 182 -11.93 -25.20 10.76
CA GLU A 182 -11.93 -25.15 12.22
C GLU A 182 -12.59 -26.41 12.77
N ASN A 183 -11.91 -27.06 13.72
CA ASN A 183 -12.48 -28.09 14.56
C ASN A 183 -11.96 -27.84 15.98
N ASN A 184 -12.86 -27.44 16.89
CA ASN A 184 -12.49 -27.06 18.27
C ASN A 184 -12.61 -28.23 19.26
N THR A 185 -12.51 -29.45 18.75
CA THR A 185 -12.60 -30.66 19.57
C THR A 185 -11.25 -30.95 20.21
N ASP A 186 -11.09 -30.58 21.49
CA ASP A 186 -9.86 -30.82 22.26
C ASP A 186 -9.73 -32.28 22.79
N SER A 187 -10.78 -33.09 22.70
CA SER A 187 -10.77 -34.47 23.20
C SER A 187 -11.47 -35.45 22.27
N MET A 188 -10.93 -36.65 22.13
CA MET A 188 -11.44 -37.75 21.28
C MET A 188 -12.84 -38.26 21.67
N VAL A 189 -13.53 -37.59 22.60
CA VAL A 189 -14.80 -38.00 23.23
C VAL A 189 -15.96 -37.04 22.93
N ASP A 190 -15.72 -35.86 22.36
CA ASP A 190 -16.78 -34.89 22.01
C ASP A 190 -17.37 -35.20 20.63
N TYR A 191 -18.35 -36.12 20.62
CA TYR A 191 -19.10 -36.53 19.42
C TYR A 191 -20.06 -35.45 18.86
N PHE A 192 -19.96 -34.19 19.28
CA PHE A 192 -20.97 -33.18 18.96
C PHE A 192 -20.48 -32.01 18.10
N ASP A 193 -19.17 -31.74 18.04
CA ASP A 193 -18.64 -30.69 17.16
C ASP A 193 -18.13 -31.30 15.85
N ARG A 194 -18.65 -30.79 14.75
CA ARG A 194 -18.26 -31.22 13.40
C ARG A 194 -17.44 -30.11 12.79
N GLY A 195 -16.36 -30.49 12.11
CA GLY A 195 -15.49 -29.53 11.44
C GLY A 195 -16.27 -28.61 10.52
N ARG A 196 -15.86 -27.34 10.46
CA ARG A 196 -16.49 -26.34 9.61
C ARG A 196 -15.46 -25.52 8.87
N VAL A 197 -15.85 -25.00 7.71
CA VAL A 197 -15.05 -24.05 6.93
C VAL A 197 -15.82 -22.75 6.83
N VAL A 198 -15.16 -21.63 7.17
CA VAL A 198 -15.73 -20.29 7.03
C VAL A 198 -15.06 -19.56 5.87
N LEU A 199 -15.82 -19.26 4.82
CA LEU A 199 -15.34 -18.54 3.65
C LEU A 199 -15.83 -17.09 3.68
N PHE A 200 -14.89 -16.15 3.57
CA PHE A 200 -15.15 -14.71 3.48
C PHE A 200 -15.03 -14.22 2.04
N GLU A 201 -15.47 -12.99 1.77
CA GLU A 201 -15.48 -12.39 0.43
C GLU A 201 -14.13 -12.45 -0.31
N GLY A 202 -13.02 -12.34 0.41
CA GLY A 202 -11.67 -12.44 -0.17
C GLY A 202 -11.22 -13.86 -0.53
N HIS A 203 -11.98 -14.90 -0.21
CA HIS A 203 -11.60 -16.29 -0.49
C HIS A 203 -11.98 -16.70 -1.92
N PRO A 204 -11.10 -17.37 -2.71
CA PRO A 204 -11.38 -17.74 -4.11
C PRO A 204 -12.68 -18.53 -4.31
N LEU A 205 -13.04 -19.38 -3.34
CA LEU A 205 -14.25 -20.21 -3.37
C LEU A 205 -15.53 -19.52 -2.88
N TYR A 206 -15.45 -18.29 -2.34
CA TYR A 206 -16.59 -17.63 -1.69
C TYR A 206 -17.79 -17.46 -2.61
N GLN A 207 -17.59 -16.92 -3.81
CA GLN A 207 -18.68 -16.64 -4.74
C GLN A 207 -19.42 -17.92 -5.16
N ALA A 208 -18.67 -19.00 -5.43
CA ALA A 208 -19.24 -20.29 -5.78
C ALA A 208 -20.01 -20.92 -4.61
N ALA A 209 -19.45 -20.88 -3.40
CA ALA A 209 -20.09 -21.37 -2.19
C ALA A 209 -21.36 -20.58 -1.84
N ARG A 210 -21.30 -19.24 -1.95
CA ARG A 210 -22.42 -18.35 -1.65
C ARG A 210 -23.57 -18.54 -2.62
N LYS A 211 -23.29 -18.60 -3.92
CA LYS A 211 -24.30 -18.90 -4.95
C LYS A 211 -25.02 -20.21 -4.63
N ARG A 212 -24.27 -21.25 -4.26
CA ARG A 212 -24.86 -22.54 -3.88
C ARG A 212 -25.70 -22.48 -2.62
N ALA A 213 -25.21 -21.79 -1.58
CA ALA A 213 -25.91 -21.63 -0.32
C ALA A 213 -27.23 -20.83 -0.49
N ILE A 214 -27.24 -19.78 -1.31
CA ILE A 214 -28.45 -19.02 -1.66
C ILE A 214 -29.46 -19.92 -2.38
N SER A 215 -29.01 -20.69 -3.38
CA SER A 215 -29.88 -21.65 -4.09
C SER A 215 -30.45 -22.72 -3.16
N ASN A 216 -29.69 -23.16 -2.16
CA ASN A 216 -30.18 -24.10 -1.15
C ASN A 216 -31.21 -23.46 -0.21
N ALA A 217 -30.98 -22.22 0.23
CA ALA A 217 -31.93 -21.49 1.07
C ALA A 217 -33.25 -21.24 0.33
N ALA A 218 -33.20 -20.91 -0.96
CA ALA A 218 -34.38 -20.72 -1.80
C ALA A 218 -35.23 -21.99 -1.95
N ARG A 219 -34.62 -23.19 -1.93
CA ARG A 219 -35.33 -24.48 -2.00
C ARG A 219 -35.97 -24.92 -0.69
N ARG A 220 -35.63 -24.27 0.44
CA ARG A 220 -36.18 -24.58 1.77
C ARG A 220 -37.42 -23.74 2.09
N LYS A 221 -37.70 -22.71 1.29
CA LYS A 221 -38.97 -21.96 1.30
C LYS A 221 -39.97 -22.66 0.40
#